data_AF-A0AAX4L1F7-F1
#
_entry.id   AF-A0AAX4L1F7-F1
#
_cell.length_a   1.000
_cell.length_b   1.000
_cell.length_c   1.000
_cell.angle_alpha   90.00
_cell.angle_beta   90.00
_cell.angle_gamma   90.00
#
_symmetry.space_group_name_H-M   'P 1'
#
loop_
_entity.id
_entity.type
_entity.pdbx_description
1 polymer ?
#
loop_
_entity_poly.entity_id
_entity_poly.type
_entity_poly.pdbx_seq_one_letter_code
_entity_poly.pdbx_strand_id
1 'polypeptide(L)'
;MKKNYREKLYLMQYRRVQQWVEWEAKKHGLNVIYVKPAYSSTTCPKCGEKMVESGYRMLKCVKCGFEDHRDYIAVCNLYGRGSLSLATAPYMRDVTPNR
;
A
#
# COMPACT_ATOMS: atom_id res chain seq x y z
N MET A 1 -20.98 10.12 12.81
CA MET A 1 -20.18 9.00 12.24
C MET A 1 -21.11 7.80 12.01
N LYS A 2 -21.26 7.30 10.78
CA LYS A 2 -22.14 6.15 10.48
C LYS A 2 -21.68 4.91 11.28
N LYS A 3 -22.60 4.25 11.99
CA LYS A 3 -22.34 3.16 12.97
C LYS A 3 -21.41 2.04 12.46
N ASN A 4 -21.38 1.77 11.15
CA ASN A 4 -20.70 0.60 10.56
C ASN A 4 -19.17 0.74 10.34
N TYR A 5 -18.56 1.92 10.53
CA TYR A 5 -17.11 2.08 10.26
C TYR A 5 -16.23 1.58 11.41
N ARG A 6 -16.61 1.87 12.66
CA ARG A 6 -15.84 1.46 13.85
C ARG A 6 -15.79 -0.06 13.99
N GLU A 7 -16.90 -0.74 13.73
CA GLU A 7 -16.98 -2.21 13.76
C GLU A 7 -16.05 -2.85 12.74
N LYS A 8 -16.00 -2.34 11.51
CA LYS A 8 -15.08 -2.84 10.47
C LYS A 8 -13.61 -2.67 10.87
N LEU A 9 -13.26 -1.53 11.45
CA LEU A 9 -11.90 -1.30 11.96
C LEU A 9 -11.55 -2.25 13.12
N TYR A 10 -12.51 -2.52 14.01
CA TYR A 10 -12.35 -3.45 15.11
C TYR A 10 -12.13 -4.88 14.61
N LEU A 11 -12.92 -5.35 13.64
CA LEU A 11 -12.81 -6.69 13.06
C LEU A 11 -11.47 -6.92 12.36
N MET A 12 -10.97 -5.93 11.60
CA MET A 12 -9.72 -6.06 10.86
C MET A 12 -8.45 -6.01 11.74
N GLN A 13 -8.55 -5.53 12.99
CA GLN A 13 -7.46 -5.52 13.98
C GLN A 13 -6.09 -5.01 13.44
N TYR A 14 -6.08 -3.97 12.60
CA TYR A 14 -4.86 -3.49 11.91
C TYR A 14 -3.65 -3.29 12.83
N ARG A 15 -3.87 -2.74 14.03
CA ARG A 15 -2.81 -2.50 15.02
C ARG A 15 -2.16 -3.79 15.52
N ARG A 16 -2.94 -4.87 15.66
CA ARG A 16 -2.45 -6.17 16.12
C ARG A 16 -1.56 -6.82 15.06
N VAL A 17 -1.97 -6.75 13.79
CA VAL A 17 -1.17 -7.23 12.66
C VAL A 17 0.15 -6.46 12.57
N GLN A 18 0.12 -5.13 12.73
CA GLN A 18 1.34 -4.32 12.76
C GLN A 18 2.28 -4.73 13.89
N GLN A 19 1.77 -4.99 15.09
CA GLN A 19 2.57 -5.43 16.24
C GLN A 19 3.21 -6.80 16.00
N TRP A 20 2.50 -7.74 15.38
CA TRP A 20 3.06 -9.06 15.04
C TRP A 20 4.18 -8.96 14.01
N VAL A 21 3.99 -8.14 12.96
CA VAL A 21 5.03 -7.88 11.96
C VAL A 21 6.25 -7.21 12.60
N GLU A 22 6.03 -6.22 13.47
CA GLU A 22 7.11 -5.54 14.17
C GLU A 22 7.87 -6.48 15.12
N TRP A 23 7.16 -7.35 15.82
CA TRP A 23 7.74 -8.35 16.71
C TRP A 23 8.62 -9.35 15.95
N GLU A 24 8.11 -9.90 14.85
CA GLU A 24 8.88 -10.85 14.03
C GLU A 24 10.09 -10.16 13.39
N ALA A 25 9.92 -8.96 12.85
CA ALA A 25 11.03 -8.17 12.28
C ALA A 25 12.15 -7.91 13.31
N LYS A 26 11.80 -7.53 14.54
CA LYS A 26 12.77 -7.32 15.63
C LYS A 26 13.53 -8.59 15.99
N LYS A 27 12.86 -9.75 15.98
CA LYS A 27 13.49 -11.04 16.24
C LYS A 27 14.59 -11.38 15.24
N HIS A 28 14.42 -10.96 13.97
CA HIS A 28 15.40 -11.14 12.90
C HIS A 28 16.33 -9.93 12.71
N GLY A 29 16.28 -8.93 13.60
CA GLY A 29 17.12 -7.73 13.51
C GLY A 29 16.78 -6.81 12.33
N LEU A 30 15.56 -6.87 11.80
CA LEU A 30 15.09 -6.03 10.70
C LEU A 30 14.51 -4.71 11.21
N ASN A 31 14.74 -3.63 10.45
CA ASN A 31 14.19 -2.32 10.74
C ASN A 31 12.76 -2.17 10.20
N VAL A 32 11.86 -1.66 11.03
CA VAL A 32 10.48 -1.33 10.64
C VAL A 32 10.31 0.19 10.62
N ILE A 33 9.89 0.72 9.48
CA ILE A 33 9.71 2.17 9.27
C ILE A 33 8.23 2.44 9.05
N TYR A 34 7.64 3.29 9.91
CA TYR A 34 6.28 3.76 9.73
C TYR A 34 6.25 4.99 8.81
N VAL A 35 5.41 4.90 7.79
CA VAL A 35 5.26 5.93 6.76
C VAL A 35 3.84 6.46 6.75
N LYS A 36 3.67 7.77 6.51
CA LYS A 36 2.35 8.38 6.40
C LYS A 36 1.57 7.79 5.20
N PRO A 37 0.42 7.12 5.41
CA PRO A 37 -0.31 6.45 4.33
C PRO A 37 -1.27 7.38 3.57
N ALA A 38 -1.45 8.61 4.02
CA ALA A 38 -2.40 9.55 3.41
C ALA A 38 -2.10 9.73 1.90
N TYR A 39 -3.14 9.60 1.08
CA TYR A 39 -3.10 9.78 -0.38
C TYR A 39 -2.19 8.80 -1.15
N SER A 40 -1.67 7.74 -0.51
CA SER A 40 -0.81 6.77 -1.21
C SER A 40 -1.55 5.99 -2.29
N SER A 41 -2.86 5.76 -2.12
CA SER A 41 -3.67 4.98 -3.05
C SER A 41 -4.32 5.81 -4.17
N THR A 42 -4.08 7.13 -4.23
CA THR A 42 -4.73 8.03 -5.21
C THR A 42 -3.75 8.88 -6.00
N THR A 43 -2.47 8.82 -5.64
CA THR A 43 -1.41 9.63 -6.24
C THR A 43 -0.67 8.79 -7.27
N CYS A 44 -0.41 9.34 -8.45
CA CYS A 44 0.34 8.62 -9.47
C CYS A 44 1.80 8.43 -9.02
N PRO A 45 2.31 7.17 -8.97
CA PRO A 45 3.69 6.93 -8.55
C PRO A 45 4.73 7.44 -9.56
N LYS A 46 4.31 7.71 -10.82
CA LYS A 46 5.21 8.22 -11.88
C LYS A 46 5.29 9.74 -11.93
N CYS A 47 4.16 10.44 -11.77
CA CYS A 47 4.09 11.88 -12.03
C CYS A 47 3.52 12.72 -10.88
N GLY A 48 3.11 12.09 -9.78
CA GLY A 48 2.55 12.78 -8.61
C GLY A 48 1.13 13.31 -8.76
N GLU A 49 0.52 13.20 -9.95
CA GLU A 49 -0.82 13.72 -10.21
C GLU A 49 -1.90 12.85 -9.56
N LYS A 50 -3.05 13.45 -9.23
CA LYS A 50 -4.19 12.69 -8.71
C LYS A 50 -4.78 11.78 -9.80
N MET A 51 -4.96 10.51 -9.47
CA MET A 51 -5.52 9.50 -10.37
C MET A 51 -7.04 9.45 -10.29
N VAL A 52 -7.67 8.98 -11.38
CA VAL A 52 -9.12 8.82 -11.53
C VAL A 52 -9.47 7.34 -11.56
N GLU A 53 -10.66 6.98 -11.09
CA GLU A 53 -11.13 5.59 -11.14
C GLU A 53 -11.44 5.17 -12.58
N SER A 54 -10.87 4.04 -13.01
CA SER A 54 -10.98 3.48 -14.37
C SER A 54 -11.77 2.16 -14.40
N GLY A 55 -12.14 1.64 -13.23
CA GLY A 55 -12.87 0.37 -13.09
C GLY A 55 -12.84 -0.16 -11.65
N TYR A 56 -13.17 -1.46 -11.47
CA TYR A 56 -13.15 -2.08 -10.15
C TYR A 56 -11.73 -2.16 -9.58
N ARG A 57 -11.44 -1.37 -8.54
CA ARG A 57 -10.13 -1.24 -7.89
C ARG A 57 -8.98 -0.77 -8.81
N MET A 58 -9.29 -0.28 -10.01
CA MET A 58 -8.31 0.22 -10.99
C MET A 58 -8.29 1.74 -11.02
N LEU A 59 -7.10 2.32 -11.13
CA LEU A 59 -6.91 3.77 -11.22
C LEU A 59 -6.08 4.10 -12.45
N LYS A 60 -6.46 5.18 -13.13
CA LYS A 60 -5.77 5.71 -14.30
C LYS A 60 -5.33 7.15 -14.06
N CYS A 61 -4.09 7.45 -14.44
CA CYS A 61 -3.54 8.79 -14.42
C CYS A 61 -3.87 9.49 -15.74
N VAL A 62 -4.52 10.66 -15.65
CA VAL A 62 -4.89 11.47 -16.82
C VAL A 62 -3.67 12.12 -17.48
N LYS A 63 -2.62 12.42 -16.69
CA LYS A 63 -1.42 13.13 -17.17
C LYS A 63 -0.43 12.23 -17.91
N CYS A 64 -0.12 11.05 -17.37
CA CYS A 64 0.89 10.15 -17.94
C CYS A 64 0.32 8.84 -18.50
N GLY A 65 -1.00 8.64 -18.45
CA GLY A 65 -1.66 7.43 -18.97
C GLY A 65 -1.43 6.15 -18.16
N PHE A 66 -0.69 6.21 -17.05
CA PHE A 66 -0.42 5.05 -16.20
C PHE A 66 -1.71 4.51 -15.57
N GLU A 67 -1.94 3.20 -15.67
CA GLU A 67 -3.12 2.53 -15.15
C GLU A 67 -2.72 1.25 -14.40
N ASP A 68 -3.20 1.10 -13.17
CA ASP A 68 -2.91 -0.08 -12.34
C ASP A 68 -3.90 -0.21 -11.17
N HIS A 69 -3.78 -1.30 -10.41
CA HIS A 69 -4.57 -1.55 -9.21
C HIS A 69 -4.25 -0.55 -8.09
N ARG A 70 -5.30 -0.13 -7.38
CA ARG A 70 -5.24 0.79 -6.23
C ARG A 70 -4.25 0.35 -5.16
N ASP A 71 -4.20 -0.96 -4.86
CA ASP A 71 -3.32 -1.49 -3.82
C ASP A 71 -1.85 -1.48 -4.26
N TYR A 72 -1.59 -1.80 -5.53
CA TYR A 72 -0.24 -1.72 -6.09
C TYR A 72 0.29 -0.29 -6.06
N ILE A 73 -0.53 0.68 -6.49
CA ILE A 73 -0.22 2.10 -6.42
C ILE A 73 0.09 2.54 -4.99
N ALA A 74 -0.71 2.08 -4.02
CA ALA A 74 -0.48 2.37 -2.60
C ALA A 74 0.87 1.84 -2.11
N VAL A 75 1.23 0.60 -2.47
CA VAL A 75 2.51 -0.02 -2.12
C VAL A 75 3.68 0.75 -2.74
N CYS A 76 3.61 1.09 -4.03
CA CYS A 76 4.66 1.86 -4.70
C CYS A 76 4.90 3.21 -4.02
N ASN A 77 3.83 3.94 -3.68
CA ASN A 77 3.94 5.24 -3.03
C ASN A 77 4.42 5.15 -1.58
N LEU A 78 3.99 4.13 -0.83
CA LEU A 78 4.49 3.87 0.53
C LEU A 78 5.97 3.50 0.51
N TYR A 79 6.36 2.66 -0.45
CA TYR A 79 7.73 2.25 -0.66
C TYR A 79 8.64 3.44 -0.96
N GLY A 80 8.25 4.29 -1.92
CA GLY A 80 9.01 5.49 -2.27
C GLY A 80 9.12 6.53 -1.14
N ARG A 81 8.18 6.53 -0.18
CA ARG A 81 8.23 7.40 1.01
C ARG A 81 9.05 6.82 2.17
N GLY A 82 9.10 5.49 2.28
CA GLY A 82 9.80 4.79 3.37
C GLY A 82 11.25 4.46 3.07
N SER A 83 11.63 4.44 1.79
CA SER A 83 12.97 4.06 1.39
C SER A 83 13.88 5.26 1.12
N LEU A 84 15.02 5.32 1.80
CA LEU A 84 16.15 6.20 1.45
C LEU A 84 16.96 5.67 0.26
N SER A 85 16.73 4.41 -0.16
CA SER A 85 17.42 3.74 -1.27
C SER A 85 16.42 2.98 -2.16
N LEU A 86 16.43 3.19 -3.47
CA LEU A 86 15.57 2.46 -4.43
C LEU A 86 15.80 0.94 -4.31
N ALA A 87 14.81 0.15 -3.87
CA ALA A 87 14.91 -1.31 -3.94
C ALA A 87 14.88 -1.73 -5.40
N THR A 88 15.89 -2.51 -5.74
CA THR A 88 16.02 -3.28 -6.96
C THR A 88 15.21 -4.58 -6.92
N ALA A 89 14.43 -4.82 -5.85
CA ALA A 89 13.66 -6.05 -5.70
C ALA A 89 12.49 -6.10 -6.71
N PRO A 90 12.44 -7.12 -7.59
CA PRO A 90 11.37 -7.24 -8.57
C PRO A 90 10.03 -7.50 -7.87
N TYR A 91 8.99 -6.86 -8.38
CA TYR A 91 7.61 -7.10 -7.94
C TYR A 91 7.23 -8.57 -8.22
N MET A 92 6.95 -9.34 -7.16
CA MET A 92 6.41 -10.69 -7.29
C MET A 92 4.97 -10.63 -7.83
N ARG A 93 4.82 -10.91 -9.13
CA ARG A 93 3.49 -11.07 -9.78
C ARG A 93 2.91 -12.47 -9.62
N ASP A 94 3.77 -13.45 -9.36
CA ASP A 94 3.40 -14.86 -9.36
C ASP A 94 3.17 -15.35 -7.93
N VAL A 95 2.10 -14.84 -7.30
CA VAL A 95 1.54 -15.53 -6.13
C VAL A 95 0.51 -16.50 -6.68
N THR A 96 0.88 -17.78 -6.77
CA THR A 96 -0.11 -18.84 -7.02
C THR A 96 -1.18 -18.74 -5.93
N PRO A 97 -2.46 -18.51 -6.28
CA PRO A 97 -3.51 -18.44 -5.28
C PRO A 97 -3.54 -19.77 -4.53
N ASN A 98 -3.61 -19.71 -3.20
CA ASN A 98 -3.78 -20.91 -2.39
C ASN A 98 -5.03 -21.65 -2.88
N ARG A 99 -4.81 -22.91 -3.30
CA ARG A 99 -5.87 -23.87 -3.63
C ARG A 99 -6.60 -24.30 -2.37
#